data_AF-A0A6A3K367-F1
#
_entry.id   AF-A0A6A3K367-F1
#
_cell.length_a   1.000
_cell.length_b   1.000
_cell.length_c   1.000
_cell.angle_alpha   90.00
_cell.angle_beta   90.00
_cell.angle_gamma   90.00
#
_symmetry.space_group_name_H-M   'P 1'
#
loop_
_entity.id
_entity.type
_entity.pdbx_description
1 polymer ?
#
loop_
_entity_poly.entity_id
_entity_poly.type
_entity_poly.pdbx_seq_one_letter_code
_entity_poly.pdbx_strand_id
1 'polypeptide(L)'
;MNSKTSQAGTTVFTYKPYMNASALEDSNKKASLSTRIRWLEKFQSMAVQGGWSDKMRIYEMKLEVAVICSRQALQFGRRRTSQLEAIPEGVQGEDYKAKTSDSERYYSTTQKKTEAPLEFFIA
;
A
#
# COMPACT_ATOMS: atom_id res chain seq x y z
N MET A 1 -32.05 44.24 -41.78
CA MET A 1 -30.90 43.39 -42.15
C MET A 1 -29.65 44.15 -41.76
N ASN A 2 -29.02 43.76 -40.65
CA ASN A 2 -27.83 44.43 -40.15
C ASN A 2 -26.87 43.31 -39.68
N SER A 3 -26.17 42.71 -40.63
CA SER A 3 -25.14 41.70 -40.40
C SER A 3 -23.95 42.34 -39.68
N LYS A 4 -23.69 41.93 -38.44
CA LYS A 4 -22.39 42.13 -37.80
C LYS A 4 -21.60 40.85 -37.94
N THR A 5 -20.54 40.92 -38.74
CA THR A 5 -19.53 39.88 -38.94
C THR A 5 -18.85 39.57 -37.61
N SER A 6 -19.06 38.37 -37.08
CA SER A 6 -18.34 37.86 -35.91
C SER A 6 -16.91 37.50 -36.34
N GLN A 7 -15.93 38.26 -35.86
CA GLN A 7 -14.52 37.96 -36.08
C GLN A 7 -14.17 36.63 -35.39
N ALA A 8 -13.51 35.76 -36.16
CA ALA A 8 -12.97 34.43 -35.86
C ALA A 8 -13.01 33.98 -34.39
N GLY A 9 -13.69 32.84 -34.17
CA GLY A 9 -13.76 32.15 -32.88
C GLY A 9 -12.38 31.69 -32.39
N THR A 10 -11.75 32.51 -31.56
CA THR A 10 -10.65 32.08 -30.71
C THR A 10 -11.25 31.49 -29.44
N THR A 11 -11.42 30.16 -29.42
CA THR A 11 -11.72 29.43 -28.19
C THR A 11 -10.48 29.49 -27.29
N VAL A 12 -10.46 30.44 -26.36
CA VAL A 12 -9.43 30.51 -25.31
C VAL A 12 -9.67 29.34 -24.37
N PHE A 13 -8.97 28.22 -24.58
CA PHE A 13 -9.01 27.09 -23.68
C PHE A 13 -8.11 27.38 -22.48
N THR A 14 -8.69 27.71 -21.33
CA THR A 14 -7.94 27.83 -20.07
C THR A 14 -7.47 26.44 -19.65
N TYR A 15 -6.26 26.07 -20.08
CA TYR A 15 -5.63 24.82 -19.65
C TYR A 15 -5.29 24.92 -18.17
N LYS A 16 -6.03 24.17 -17.33
CA LYS A 16 -5.64 23.97 -15.94
C LYS A 16 -4.53 22.90 -15.93
N PRO A 17 -3.32 23.22 -15.46
CA PRO A 17 -2.26 22.23 -15.37
C PRO A 17 -2.71 21.09 -14.45
N TYR A 18 -2.46 19.87 -14.90
CA TYR A 18 -2.66 18.68 -14.08
C TYR A 18 -1.85 18.80 -12.79
N MET A 19 -2.51 18.67 -11.64
CA MET A 19 -1.85 18.60 -10.36
C MET A 19 -1.76 17.13 -9.95
N ASN A 20 -0.59 16.68 -9.52
CA ASN A 20 -0.38 15.31 -9.07
C ASN A 20 -0.49 15.26 -7.53
N ALA A 21 -1.13 14.24 -6.98
CA ALA A 21 -1.23 14.06 -5.53
C ALA A 21 0.15 13.88 -4.86
N SER A 22 1.16 13.40 -5.60
CA SER A 22 2.53 13.21 -5.12
C SER A 22 3.27 14.51 -4.80
N ALA A 23 2.73 15.68 -5.19
CA ALA A 23 3.22 16.99 -4.77
C ALA A 23 2.84 17.33 -3.31
N LEU A 24 1.95 16.55 -2.68
CA LEU A 24 1.61 16.70 -1.27
C LEU A 24 2.69 16.04 -0.42
N GLU A 25 3.28 16.78 0.54
CA GLU A 25 4.28 16.22 1.45
C GLU A 25 3.79 14.91 2.10
N ASP A 26 4.69 13.92 2.08
CA ASP A 26 4.50 12.49 2.32
C ASP A 26 3.37 12.15 3.32
N SER A 27 2.37 11.41 2.83
CA SER A 27 1.42 10.67 3.66
C SER A 27 2.17 9.57 4.43
N ASN A 28 2.78 9.92 5.55
CA ASN A 28 3.49 8.95 6.38
C ASN A 28 2.47 8.15 7.20
N LYS A 29 2.43 6.82 7.04
CA LYS A 29 1.59 5.93 7.88
C LYS A 29 1.86 6.08 9.37
N LYS A 30 3.09 6.48 9.74
CA LYS A 30 3.49 6.75 11.14
C LYS A 30 3.14 8.17 11.61
N ALA A 31 2.59 9.01 10.73
CA ALA A 31 2.17 10.34 11.12
C ALA A 31 1.01 10.28 12.11
N SER A 32 0.93 11.30 12.97
CA SER A 32 -0.21 11.48 13.87
C SER A 32 -1.52 11.52 13.08
N LEU A 33 -2.62 11.19 13.76
CA LEU A 33 -3.96 11.26 13.17
C LEU A 33 -4.26 12.66 12.60
N SER A 34 -3.85 13.71 13.31
CA SER A 34 -4.03 15.11 12.88
C SER A 34 -3.31 15.42 11.56
N THR A 35 -2.11 14.92 11.36
CA THR A 35 -1.35 15.11 10.11
C THR A 35 -2.01 14.37 8.94
N ARG A 36 -2.57 13.17 9.18
CA ARG A 36 -3.30 12.42 8.15
C ARG A 36 -4.62 13.09 7.75
N ILE A 37 -5.35 13.66 8.72
CA ILE A 37 -6.56 14.44 8.45
C ILE A 37 -6.22 15.68 7.61
N ARG A 38 -5.19 16.44 8.02
CA ARG A 38 -4.72 17.62 7.29
C ARG A 38 -4.28 17.29 5.85
N TRP A 39 -3.61 16.15 5.65
CA TRP A 39 -3.24 15.68 4.32
C TRP A 39 -4.50 15.42 3.45
N LEU A 40 -5.52 14.76 4.02
CA LEU A 40 -6.76 14.48 3.31
C LEU A 40 -7.52 15.76 2.92
N GLU A 41 -7.55 16.76 3.79
CA GLU A 41 -8.13 18.09 3.52
C GLU A 41 -7.43 18.79 2.34
N LYS A 42 -6.10 18.74 2.30
CA LYS A 42 -5.31 19.28 1.18
C LYS A 42 -5.56 18.50 -0.11
N PHE A 43 -5.63 17.18 -0.05
CA PHE A 43 -5.96 16.33 -1.20
C PHE A 43 -7.33 16.68 -1.79
N GLN A 44 -8.34 16.85 -0.92
CA GLN A 44 -9.67 17.28 -1.36
C GLN A 44 -9.63 18.67 -2.00
N SER A 45 -8.87 19.61 -1.43
CA SER A 45 -8.70 20.96 -1.96
C SER A 45 -8.08 20.96 -3.36
N MET A 46 -7.04 20.15 -3.57
CA MET A 46 -6.42 19.99 -4.91
C MET A 46 -7.40 19.39 -5.91
N ALA A 47 -8.16 18.38 -5.50
CA ALA A 47 -9.13 17.75 -6.37
C ALA A 47 -10.27 18.70 -6.77
N VAL A 48 -10.69 19.61 -5.89
CA VAL A 48 -11.66 20.67 -6.20
C VAL A 48 -11.05 21.72 -7.14
N GLN A 49 -9.84 22.20 -6.85
CA GLN A 49 -9.17 23.22 -7.67
C GLN A 49 -8.84 22.72 -9.08
N GLY A 50 -8.39 21.48 -9.18
CA GLY A 50 -8.06 20.77 -10.41
C GLY A 50 -9.28 20.23 -11.17
N GLY A 51 -10.49 20.32 -10.60
CA GLY A 51 -11.70 19.80 -11.23
C GLY A 51 -11.65 18.29 -11.48
N TRP A 52 -11.06 17.53 -10.55
CA TRP A 52 -10.90 16.10 -10.70
C TRP A 52 -12.24 15.38 -10.63
N SER A 53 -12.45 14.44 -11.57
CA SER A 53 -13.56 13.50 -11.49
C SER A 53 -13.36 12.50 -10.36
N ASP A 54 -14.44 11.88 -9.88
CA ASP A 54 -14.36 10.84 -8.84
C ASP A 54 -13.45 9.69 -9.23
N LYS A 55 -13.44 9.31 -10.51
CA LYS A 55 -12.54 8.30 -11.05
C LYS A 55 -11.07 8.70 -10.88
N MET A 56 -10.75 9.97 -11.12
CA MET A 56 -9.41 10.51 -10.94
C MET A 56 -9.02 10.54 -9.45
N ARG A 57 -9.92 10.98 -8.58
CA ARG A 57 -9.72 11.00 -7.12
C ARG A 57 -9.40 9.60 -6.59
N ILE A 58 -10.13 8.58 -7.04
CA ILE A 58 -9.89 7.18 -6.66
C ILE A 58 -8.55 6.68 -7.19
N TYR A 59 -8.19 7.01 -8.43
CA TYR A 59 -6.92 6.62 -9.03
C TYR A 59 -5.72 7.20 -8.27
N GLU A 60 -5.73 8.51 -8.04
CA GLU A 60 -4.66 9.21 -7.29
C GLU A 60 -4.55 8.70 -5.85
N MET A 61 -5.69 8.49 -5.17
CA MET A 61 -5.68 7.93 -3.81
C MET A 61 -5.08 6.52 -3.76
N LYS A 62 -5.35 5.68 -4.76
CA LYS A 62 -4.76 4.34 -4.87
C LYS A 62 -3.25 4.40 -5.10
N LEU A 63 -2.78 5.31 -5.94
CA LEU A 63 -1.36 5.54 -6.18
C LEU A 63 -0.64 5.93 -4.89
N GLU A 64 -1.19 6.89 -4.14
CA GLU A 64 -0.62 7.32 -2.86
C GLU A 64 -0.54 6.16 -1.86
N VAL A 65 -1.61 5.39 -1.70
CA VAL A 65 -1.61 4.20 -0.83
C VAL A 65 -0.56 3.17 -1.27
N ALA A 66 -0.42 2.94 -2.58
CA ALA A 66 0.57 2.02 -3.12
C ALA A 66 2.01 2.49 -2.86
N VAL A 67 2.29 3.79 -3.00
CA VAL A 67 3.60 4.40 -2.69
C VAL A 67 3.94 4.21 -1.22
N ILE A 68 2.99 4.47 -0.32
CA ILE A 68 3.19 4.31 1.13
C ILE A 68 3.48 2.86 1.50
N CYS A 69 2.69 1.92 0.96
CA CYS A 69 2.89 0.49 1.17
C CYS A 69 4.24 0.02 0.63
N SER A 70 4.65 0.50 -0.54
CA SER A 70 5.94 0.14 -1.16
C SER A 70 7.12 0.68 -0.37
N ARG A 71 7.05 1.95 0.08
CA ARG A 71 8.07 2.56 0.95
C ARG A 71 8.20 1.81 2.27
N GLN A 72 7.09 1.34 2.83
CA GLN A 72 7.07 0.55 4.05
C GLN A 72 7.67 -0.85 3.82
N ALA A 73 7.30 -1.52 2.73
CA ALA A 73 7.89 -2.81 2.36
C ALA A 73 9.40 -2.73 2.15
N LEU A 74 9.89 -1.65 1.51
CA LEU A 74 11.33 -1.40 1.34
C LEU A 74 12.03 -1.17 2.68
N GLN A 75 11.43 -0.41 3.61
CA GLN A 75 11.98 -0.23 4.96
C GLN A 75 12.07 -1.55 5.74
N PHE A 76 11.04 -2.40 5.65
CA PHE A 76 11.05 -3.72 6.31
C PHE A 76 12.01 -4.71 5.65
N GLY A 77 12.14 -4.67 4.31
CA GLY A 77 13.14 -5.46 3.58
C GLY A 77 14.55 -5.12 4.03
N ARG A 78 14.88 -3.81 4.08
CA ARG A 78 16.20 -3.33 4.54
C ARG A 78 16.51 -3.67 5.99
N ARG A 79 15.51 -3.61 6.89
CA ARG A 79 15.69 -4.02 8.30
C ARG A 79 15.96 -5.51 8.44
N ARG A 80 15.23 -6.34 7.68
CA ARG A 80 15.43 -7.79 7.68
C ARG A 80 16.80 -8.17 7.14
N THR A 81 17.26 -7.55 6.06
CA THR A 81 18.61 -7.79 5.54
C THR A 81 19.67 -7.35 6.56
N SER A 82 19.53 -6.17 7.19
CA SER A 82 20.51 -5.74 8.20
C SER A 82 20.52 -6.60 9.47
N GLN A 83 19.39 -7.20 9.85
CA GLN A 83 19.33 -8.13 10.98
C GLN A 83 19.88 -9.51 10.62
N LEU A 84 19.73 -9.94 9.36
CA LEU A 84 20.27 -11.21 8.87
C LEU A 84 21.80 -11.16 8.77
N GLU A 85 22.37 -10.05 8.30
CA GLU A 85 23.81 -9.78 8.28
C GLU A 85 24.41 -9.57 9.69
N ALA A 86 23.56 -9.37 10.71
CA ALA A 86 23.96 -9.23 12.11
C ALA A 86 23.84 -10.53 12.91
N ILE A 87 23.43 -11.64 12.27
CA ILE A 87 23.53 -12.97 12.87
C ILE A 87 25.00 -13.38 12.76
N PRO A 88 25.76 -13.49 13.87
CA PRO A 88 27.13 -13.95 13.77
C PRO A 88 27.15 -15.34 13.16
N GLU A 89 28.06 -15.58 12.21
CA GLU A 89 28.24 -16.85 11.47
C GLU A 89 28.42 -18.09 12.39
N GLY A 90 28.53 -17.90 13.71
CA GLY A 90 28.58 -18.94 14.74
C GLY A 90 27.24 -19.35 15.37
N VAL A 91 26.08 -18.81 14.96
CA VAL A 91 24.75 -19.33 15.41
C VAL A 91 24.25 -20.44 14.48
N GLN A 92 25.16 -21.24 13.93
CA GLN A 92 24.90 -22.63 13.56
C GLN A 92 25.32 -23.53 14.73
N GLY A 93 24.87 -23.16 15.93
CA GLY A 93 24.92 -24.03 17.11
C GLY A 93 23.59 -24.75 17.19
N GLU A 94 23.63 -26.04 16.86
CA GLU A 94 22.85 -27.15 17.40
C GLU A 94 21.41 -26.86 17.89
N ASP A 95 20.46 -27.64 17.35
CA ASP A 95 19.03 -27.71 17.73
C ASP A 95 18.03 -26.76 17.07
N TYR A 96 18.28 -26.30 15.84
CA TYR A 96 17.16 -26.06 14.91
C TYR A 96 16.70 -27.39 14.28
N LYS A 97 16.33 -28.37 15.12
CA LYS A 97 15.39 -29.40 14.70
C LYS A 97 14.09 -28.66 14.43
N ALA A 98 13.90 -28.28 13.18
CA ALA A 98 12.69 -27.66 12.68
C ALA A 98 11.51 -28.44 13.26
N LYS A 99 10.80 -27.83 14.22
CA LYS A 99 9.42 -28.22 14.47
C LYS A 99 8.75 -27.92 13.14
N THR A 100 8.43 -28.98 12.40
CA THR A 100 7.55 -28.93 11.23
C THR A 100 6.46 -27.93 11.57
N SER A 101 6.34 -26.87 10.76
CA SER A 101 5.40 -25.79 11.04
C SER A 101 3.99 -26.39 11.23
N ASP A 102 3.15 -25.77 12.04
CA ASP A 102 1.83 -26.33 12.37
C ASP A 102 1.02 -26.68 11.10
N SER A 103 1.14 -25.85 10.07
CA SER A 103 0.56 -26.09 8.73
C SER A 103 1.13 -27.32 8.01
N GLU A 104 2.42 -27.61 8.18
CA GLU A 104 3.08 -28.74 7.52
C GLU A 104 2.83 -30.06 8.26
N ARG A 105 2.63 -30.02 9.58
CA ARG A 105 2.13 -31.19 10.34
C ARG A 105 0.72 -31.58 9.94
N TYR A 106 -0.15 -30.60 9.71
CA TYR A 106 -1.54 -30.86 9.34
C TYR A 106 -1.67 -31.69 8.07
N TYR A 107 -0.86 -31.43 7.04
CA TYR A 107 -0.90 -32.20 5.79
C TYR A 107 -0.03 -33.48 5.79
N SER A 108 0.86 -33.63 6.77
CA SER A 108 1.76 -34.80 6.86
C SER A 108 1.25 -35.88 7.82
N THR A 109 0.33 -35.53 8.71
CA THR A 109 -0.22 -36.46 9.70
C THR A 109 -1.42 -37.19 9.10
N THR A 110 -1.40 -38.52 9.15
CA THR A 110 -2.50 -39.37 8.67
C THR A 110 -3.12 -40.12 9.84
N GLN A 111 -4.45 -40.19 9.88
CA GLN A 111 -5.16 -40.87 10.95
C GLN A 111 -4.86 -42.38 10.90
N LYS A 112 -4.43 -42.96 12.02
CA LYS A 112 -4.19 -44.40 12.11
C LYS A 112 -5.51 -45.16 12.20
N LYS A 113 -5.57 -46.38 11.66
CA LYS A 113 -6.79 -47.22 11.66
C LYS A 113 -7.33 -47.55 13.05
N THR A 114 -6.49 -47.46 14.08
CA THR A 114 -6.81 -47.76 15.48
C THR A 114 -7.13 -46.52 16.31
N GLU A 115 -7.06 -45.33 15.71
CA GLU A 115 -7.17 -44.04 16.39
C GLU A 115 -8.57 -43.46 16.17
N ALA A 116 -9.25 -43.10 17.26
CA ALA A 116 -10.56 -42.49 17.19
C ALA A 116 -10.45 -41.11 16.51
N PRO A 117 -11.39 -40.73 15.64
CA PRO A 117 -11.33 -39.44 14.91
C PRO A 117 -11.17 -38.23 15.83
N LEU A 118 -11.80 -38.26 17.02
CA LEU A 118 -11.71 -37.16 17.98
C LEU A 118 -10.29 -36.98 18.53
N GLU A 119 -9.58 -38.08 18.81
CA GLU A 119 -8.21 -38.06 19.34
C GLU A 119 -7.23 -37.52 18.29
N PHE A 120 -7.47 -37.78 17.01
CA PHE A 120 -6.65 -37.27 15.91
C PHE A 120 -6.74 -35.74 15.75
N PHE A 121 -7.90 -35.14 16.03
CA PHE A 121 -8.10 -33.69 15.87
C PHE A 121 -7.57 -32.85 17.03
N ILE A 122 -7.28 -33.45 18.18
CA ILE A 122 -6.85 -32.76 19.40
C ILE A 122 -5.39 -33.03 19.77
N ALA A 123 -4.67 -33.81 18.96
CA ALA A 123 -3.25 -34.16 19.10
C ALA A 123 -2.32 -33.11 18.44
#